data_AF-A0A1Q5KAI7-F1
#
_entry.id   AF-A0A1Q5KAI7-F1
#
_cell.length_a   1.000
_cell.length_b   1.000
_cell.length_c   1.000
_cell.angle_alpha   90.00
_cell.angle_beta   90.00
_cell.angle_gamma   90.00
#
_symmetry.space_group_name_H-M   'P 1'
#
loop_
_entity.id
_entity.type
_entity.pdbx_description
1 polymer ?
#
loop_
_entity_poly.entity_id
_entity_poly.type
_entity_poly.pdbx_seq_one_letter_code
_entity_poly.pdbx_strand_id
1 'polypeptide(L)'
;MSAPFIAPDTFVTYAKGLDLPTLSGIYTDLGLPARTEGASDGWAWLTHDAATHTGGDLAQQAGFVTGFRYEGRFGKPNPVETVFLASTPACECPHGQHTMIPHCAEHPFHFINSRRGFSTTCFNIGARRESRRSGDLLVRELLAAGIVGRETPRYETEPGFNEDGAVTLRIIVDHFGLPATG
;
A
#
# COMPACT_ATOMS: atom_id res chain seq x y z
N MET A 1 10.89 -20.89 -2.24
CA MET A 1 10.10 -19.67 -2.01
C MET A 1 11.07 -18.50 -1.95
N SER A 2 10.97 -17.55 -2.86
CA SER A 2 11.72 -16.29 -2.77
C SER A 2 11.23 -15.54 -1.53
N ALA A 3 12.13 -14.90 -0.77
CA ALA A 3 11.74 -14.10 0.39
C ALA A 3 10.67 -13.06 -0.02
N PRO A 4 9.65 -12.83 0.82
CA PRO A 4 8.63 -11.84 0.52
C PRO A 4 9.26 -10.45 0.50
N PHE A 5 8.83 -9.62 -0.45
CA PHE A 5 9.40 -8.28 -0.67
C PHE A 5 9.16 -7.34 0.52
N ILE A 6 8.04 -7.57 1.21
CA ILE A 6 7.63 -6.96 2.47
C ILE A 6 7.38 -8.13 3.42
N ALA A 7 7.86 -8.05 4.66
CA ALA A 7 7.59 -9.09 5.65
C ALA A 7 6.07 -9.25 5.86
N PRO A 8 5.53 -10.44 6.17
CA PRO A 8 4.13 -10.60 6.53
C PRO A 8 3.72 -9.69 7.70
N ASP A 9 2.43 -9.39 7.81
CA ASP A 9 1.87 -8.59 8.92
C ASP A 9 2.56 -7.25 9.14
N THR A 10 2.95 -6.60 8.04
CA THR A 10 3.71 -5.35 8.03
C THR A 10 2.98 -4.30 7.19
N PHE A 11 2.90 -3.09 7.74
CA PHE A 11 2.53 -1.91 6.98
C PHE A 11 3.79 -1.20 6.51
N VAL A 12 3.78 -0.67 5.30
CA VAL A 12 4.90 0.08 4.73
C VAL A 12 4.41 1.37 4.11
N THR A 13 5.07 2.48 4.44
CA THR A 13 4.91 3.73 3.70
C THR A 13 6.20 4.03 2.97
N TYR A 14 6.13 4.07 1.64
CA TYR A 14 7.17 4.60 0.77
C TYR A 14 6.86 6.07 0.46
N ALA A 15 7.88 6.93 0.47
CA ALA A 15 7.77 8.32 0.06
C ALA A 15 8.91 8.68 -0.89
N LYS A 16 8.56 9.23 -2.06
CA LYS A 16 9.48 9.79 -3.03
C LYS A 16 9.44 11.30 -2.94
N GLY A 17 10.62 11.95 -2.99
CA GLY A 17 10.74 13.40 -2.81
C GLY A 17 10.85 13.85 -1.35
N LEU A 18 10.93 12.92 -0.40
CA LEU A 18 11.32 13.17 0.99
C LEU A 18 12.60 12.41 1.31
N ASP A 19 13.48 13.02 2.10
CA ASP A 19 14.57 12.29 2.72
C ASP A 19 14.06 11.48 3.93
N LEU A 20 14.83 10.46 4.30
CA LEU A 20 14.48 9.58 5.40
C LEU A 20 14.28 10.34 6.73
N PRO A 21 15.18 11.25 7.17
CA PRO A 21 14.99 11.98 8.41
C PRO A 21 13.69 12.79 8.46
N THR A 22 13.27 13.40 7.34
CA THR A 22 12.00 14.12 7.26
C THR A 22 10.81 13.18 7.39
N LEU A 23 10.83 12.05 6.67
CA LEU A 23 9.75 11.07 6.73
C LEU A 23 9.62 10.47 8.14
N SER A 24 10.73 10.02 8.73
CA SER A 24 10.78 9.46 10.09
C SER A 24 10.34 10.48 11.14
N GLY A 25 10.76 11.74 11.01
CA GLY A 25 10.35 12.81 11.91
C GLY A 25 8.84 13.05 11.89
N ILE A 26 8.23 13.09 10.70
CA ILE A 26 6.76 13.24 10.57
C ILE A 26 6.01 12.14 11.31
N TYR A 27 6.42 10.88 11.12
CA TYR A 27 5.75 9.74 11.76
C TYR A 27 6.01 9.69 13.27
N THR A 28 7.20 10.07 13.71
CA THR A 28 7.56 10.16 15.13
C THR A 28 6.74 11.23 15.86
N ASP A 29 6.60 12.41 15.27
CA ASP A 29 5.80 13.52 15.84
C ASP A 29 4.31 13.15 15.99
N LEU A 30 3.84 12.17 15.22
CA LEU A 30 2.48 11.64 15.27
C LEU A 30 2.34 10.43 16.22
N GLY A 31 3.42 10.03 16.91
CA GLY A 31 3.42 8.88 17.81
C GLY A 31 3.41 7.53 17.08
N LEU A 32 3.90 7.49 15.84
CA LEU A 32 3.93 6.30 14.97
C LEU A 32 5.38 5.92 14.62
N PRO A 33 6.25 5.62 15.60
CA PRO A 33 7.65 5.31 15.34
C PRO A 33 7.78 4.06 14.45
N ALA A 34 8.69 4.11 13.48
CA ALA A 34 8.92 3.00 12.57
C ALA A 34 9.60 1.81 13.28
N ARG A 35 9.25 0.60 12.85
CA ARG A 35 9.93 -0.64 13.25
C ARG A 35 11.27 -0.78 12.52
N THR A 36 11.26 -0.59 11.21
CA THR A 36 12.46 -0.46 10.38
C THR A 36 12.27 0.69 9.40
N GLU A 37 13.37 1.25 8.93
CA GLU A 37 13.36 2.36 7.98
C GLU A 37 14.59 2.32 7.07
N GLY A 38 14.48 2.95 5.90
CA GLY A 38 15.58 2.98 4.94
C GLY A 38 15.32 3.92 3.77
N ALA A 39 16.33 4.05 2.91
CA ALA A 39 16.19 4.80 1.67
C ALA A 39 17.00 4.14 0.54
N SER A 40 16.37 3.95 -0.61
CA SER A 40 16.98 3.44 -1.85
C SER A 40 16.14 3.84 -3.05
N ASP A 41 16.76 3.92 -4.23
CA ASP A 41 16.06 4.11 -5.52
C ASP A 41 15.16 5.37 -5.57
N GLY A 42 15.54 6.40 -4.80
CA GLY A 42 14.79 7.65 -4.68
C GLY A 42 13.56 7.58 -3.75
N TRP A 43 13.36 6.45 -3.07
CA TRP A 43 12.32 6.23 -2.07
C TRP A 43 12.94 6.21 -0.68
N ALA A 44 12.37 6.98 0.24
CA ALA A 44 12.47 6.71 1.67
C ALA A 44 11.30 5.80 2.07
N TRP A 45 11.50 4.92 3.05
CA TRP A 45 10.44 4.04 3.53
C TRP A 45 10.50 3.82 5.03
N LEU A 46 9.33 3.57 5.61
CA LEU A 46 9.12 3.18 7.01
C LEU A 46 8.25 1.92 7.03
N THR A 47 8.56 1.00 7.94
CA THR A 47 7.70 -0.15 8.25
C THR A 47 7.09 -0.02 9.64
N HIS A 48 5.91 -0.61 9.82
CA HIS A 48 5.20 -0.70 11.09
C HIS A 48 4.64 -2.10 11.25
N ASP A 49 4.63 -2.59 12.48
CA ASP A 49 4.05 -3.90 12.80
C ASP A 49 2.52 -3.80 12.84
N ALA A 50 1.83 -4.71 12.15
CA ALA A 50 0.37 -4.75 12.18
C ALA A 50 -0.20 -5.10 13.56
N ALA A 51 0.58 -5.74 14.43
CA ALA A 51 0.18 -6.04 15.80
C ALA A 51 0.20 -4.80 16.72
N THR A 52 0.93 -3.74 16.36
CA THR A 52 1.12 -2.57 17.23
C THR A 52 0.45 -1.30 16.73
N HIS A 53 0.15 -1.22 15.43
CA HIS A 53 -0.46 -0.03 14.83
C HIS A 53 -1.73 -0.38 14.06
N THR A 54 -2.67 0.55 14.09
CA THR A 54 -3.83 0.57 13.20
C THR A 54 -3.38 1.04 11.82
N GLY A 55 -3.51 0.17 10.81
CA GLY A 55 -3.09 0.54 9.48
C GLY A 55 -3.90 1.70 8.87
N GLY A 56 -5.11 1.98 9.39
CA GLY A 56 -5.91 3.13 8.99
C GLY A 56 -5.22 4.47 9.21
N ASP A 57 -4.51 4.63 10.33
CA ASP A 57 -3.80 5.87 10.66
C ASP A 57 -2.59 6.05 9.74
N LEU A 58 -1.84 4.98 9.51
CA LEU A 58 -0.68 4.97 8.61
C LEU A 58 -1.06 5.27 7.17
N ALA A 59 -2.14 4.64 6.68
CA ALA A 59 -2.74 4.89 5.37
C ALA A 59 -3.19 6.35 5.21
N GLN A 60 -3.85 6.90 6.23
CA GLN A 60 -4.28 8.29 6.24
C GLN A 60 -3.08 9.25 6.18
N GLN A 61 -2.01 8.99 6.94
CA GLN A 61 -0.81 9.82 6.89
C GLN A 61 -0.10 9.76 5.54
N ALA A 62 0.03 8.56 4.96
CA ALA A 62 0.61 8.42 3.62
C ALA A 62 -0.13 9.31 2.60
N GLY A 63 -1.47 9.40 2.68
CA GLY A 63 -2.26 10.34 1.89
C GLY A 63 -1.95 11.82 2.19
N PHE A 64 -1.97 12.20 3.46
CA PHE A 64 -1.82 13.60 3.88
C PHE A 64 -0.44 14.21 3.67
N VAL A 65 0.62 13.40 3.69
CA VAL A 65 2.00 13.87 3.39
C VAL A 65 2.08 14.56 2.02
N THR A 66 1.26 14.14 1.06
CA THR A 66 1.18 14.74 -0.28
C THR A 66 0.19 15.90 -0.39
N GLY A 67 -0.64 16.13 0.63
CA GLY A 67 -1.74 17.10 0.62
C GLY A 67 -1.38 18.50 1.15
N PHE A 68 -2.40 19.35 1.24
CA PHE A 68 -2.28 20.77 1.59
C PHE A 68 -1.56 21.04 2.91
N ARG A 69 -1.63 20.10 3.86
CA ARG A 69 -1.04 20.21 5.20
C ARG A 69 0.47 20.51 5.18
N TYR A 70 1.19 20.04 4.16
CA TYR A 70 2.64 20.22 4.05
C TYR A 70 3.07 21.17 2.93
N GLU A 71 2.15 21.94 2.35
CA GLU A 71 2.48 22.90 1.29
C GLU A 71 3.48 23.96 1.73
N GLY A 72 3.38 24.43 2.98
CA GLY A 72 4.34 25.38 3.54
C GLY A 72 5.75 24.80 3.69
N ARG A 73 5.88 23.46 3.75
CA ARG A 73 7.15 22.76 3.92
C ARG A 73 7.77 22.34 2.58
N PHE A 74 6.95 21.95 1.60
CA PHE A 74 7.40 21.36 0.33
C PHE A 74 7.05 22.15 -0.94
N GLY A 75 6.23 23.20 -0.84
CA GLY A 75 5.80 24.04 -1.96
C GLY A 75 4.74 23.41 -2.88
N LYS A 76 4.24 24.19 -3.85
CA LYS A 76 3.30 23.75 -4.90
C LYS A 76 3.94 23.83 -6.30
N PRO A 77 3.74 22.82 -7.18
CA PRO A 77 3.05 21.56 -6.91
C PRO A 77 3.92 20.63 -6.04
N ASN A 78 3.34 20.07 -4.97
CA ASN A 78 4.07 19.23 -4.02
C ASN A 78 4.71 18.03 -4.77
N PRO A 79 6.05 17.91 -4.78
CA PRO A 79 6.75 16.87 -5.54
C PRO A 79 6.59 15.47 -4.90
N VAL A 80 6.01 15.40 -3.70
CA VAL A 80 5.94 14.16 -2.94
C VAL A 80 4.92 13.19 -3.51
N GLU A 81 5.34 11.94 -3.64
CA GLU A 81 4.52 10.79 -3.97
C GLU A 81 4.69 9.75 -2.86
N THR A 82 3.59 9.14 -2.43
CA THR A 82 3.60 8.07 -1.44
C THR A 82 2.92 6.82 -1.97
N VAL A 83 3.46 5.68 -1.56
CA VAL A 83 2.86 4.37 -1.76
C VAL A 83 2.74 3.72 -0.39
N PHE A 84 1.52 3.44 0.05
CA PHE A 84 1.26 2.67 1.25
C PHE A 84 0.91 1.24 0.85
N LEU A 85 1.54 0.26 1.50
CA LEU A 85 1.27 -1.16 1.33
C LEU A 85 1.01 -1.85 2.67
N ALA A 86 0.07 -2.79 2.67
CA ALA A 86 -0.15 -3.72 3.78
C ALA A 86 0.03 -5.17 3.31
N SER A 87 0.94 -5.90 3.95
CA SER A 87 1.16 -7.33 3.76
C SER A 87 0.38 -8.20 4.76
N THR A 88 -0.67 -7.64 5.35
CA THR A 88 -1.61 -8.37 6.21
C THR A 88 -2.49 -9.31 5.38
N PRO A 89 -3.14 -10.32 5.98
CA PRO A 89 -4.22 -11.04 5.31
C PRO A 89 -5.45 -10.14 5.10
N ALA A 90 -6.34 -10.53 4.18
CA ALA A 90 -7.57 -9.80 3.92
C ALA A 90 -8.55 -9.90 5.11
N CYS A 91 -9.11 -8.78 5.61
CA CYS A 91 -9.98 -8.83 6.82
C CYS A 91 -11.17 -9.78 6.66
N GLU A 92 -11.45 -10.63 7.63
CA GLU A 92 -12.67 -11.45 7.67
C GLU A 92 -13.95 -10.65 7.95
N CYS A 93 -13.84 -9.35 8.22
CA CYS A 93 -14.99 -8.59 8.69
C CYS A 93 -16.14 -8.51 7.64
N PRO A 94 -17.42 -8.70 8.04
CA PRO A 94 -18.52 -9.03 7.11
C PRO A 94 -18.78 -8.04 5.97
N HIS A 95 -18.42 -6.76 6.17
CA HIS A 95 -18.64 -5.68 5.21
C HIS A 95 -17.51 -5.50 4.18
N GLY A 96 -16.39 -6.21 4.30
CA GLY A 96 -15.14 -5.94 3.57
C GLY A 96 -15.09 -6.48 2.15
N GLN A 97 -16.10 -7.27 1.79
CA GLN A 97 -16.21 -7.90 0.47
C GLN A 97 -16.79 -6.94 -0.58
N HIS A 98 -17.35 -5.79 -0.16
CA HIS A 98 -18.28 -5.04 -1.01
C HIS A 98 -18.05 -3.54 -1.15
N THR A 99 -17.18 -2.92 -0.36
CA THR A 99 -17.08 -1.45 -0.25
C THR A 99 -15.72 -0.88 -0.65
N MET A 100 -15.76 0.34 -1.21
CA MET A 100 -14.63 1.16 -1.65
C MET A 100 -14.03 2.04 -0.53
N ILE A 101 -14.44 1.82 0.73
CA ILE A 101 -14.09 2.61 1.92
C ILE A 101 -13.25 1.74 2.88
N PRO A 102 -12.29 2.31 3.65
CA PRO A 102 -11.49 1.54 4.59
C PRO A 102 -12.40 0.75 5.51
N HIS A 103 -12.20 -0.55 5.51
CA HIS A 103 -13.20 -1.50 6.01
C HIS A 103 -13.26 -1.53 7.54
N CYS A 104 -12.12 -1.37 8.20
CA CYS A 104 -12.03 -1.03 9.62
C CYS A 104 -10.71 -0.31 9.92
N ALA A 105 -10.64 0.37 11.07
CA ALA A 105 -9.43 1.07 11.49
C ALA A 105 -8.22 0.12 11.70
N GLU A 106 -8.51 -1.12 12.05
CA GLU A 106 -7.51 -2.17 12.32
C GLU A 106 -6.89 -2.74 11.03
N HIS A 107 -7.67 -2.81 9.94
CA HIS A 107 -7.26 -3.43 8.67
C HIS A 107 -7.57 -2.49 7.50
N PRO A 108 -6.66 -1.57 7.14
CA PRO A 108 -6.85 -0.65 6.02
C PRO A 108 -6.77 -1.37 4.67
N PHE A 109 -6.98 -0.62 3.59
CA PHE A 109 -6.64 -1.08 2.24
C PHE A 109 -5.17 -1.47 2.12
N HIS A 110 -4.94 -2.47 1.28
CA HIS A 110 -3.61 -3.03 1.06
C HIS A 110 -2.72 -2.18 0.17
N PHE A 111 -3.29 -1.30 -0.65
CA PHE A 111 -2.53 -0.41 -1.52
C PHE A 111 -3.20 0.96 -1.65
N ILE A 112 -2.41 2.00 -1.40
CA ILE A 112 -2.79 3.40 -1.67
C ILE A 112 -1.61 4.07 -2.37
N ASN A 113 -1.89 4.75 -3.48
CA ASN A 113 -0.94 5.70 -4.07
C ASN A 113 -1.47 7.11 -3.84
N SER A 114 -0.64 8.00 -3.30
CA SER A 114 -0.97 9.41 -3.18
C SER A 114 0.06 10.25 -3.91
N ARG A 115 -0.40 11.18 -4.75
CA ARG A 115 0.48 12.03 -5.53
C ARG A 115 -0.18 13.38 -5.78
N ARG A 116 0.57 14.47 -5.55
CA ARG A 116 0.09 15.85 -5.78
C ARG A 116 -1.23 16.15 -5.05
N GLY A 117 -1.42 15.59 -3.86
CA GLY A 117 -2.61 15.78 -3.03
C GLY A 117 -3.83 14.96 -3.43
N PHE A 118 -3.70 14.05 -4.41
CA PHE A 118 -4.74 13.09 -4.77
C PHE A 118 -4.35 11.69 -4.29
N SER A 119 -5.18 11.09 -3.46
CA SER A 119 -5.02 9.71 -2.99
C SER A 119 -5.94 8.79 -3.79
N THR A 120 -5.36 7.77 -4.42
CA THR A 120 -6.09 6.70 -5.11
C THR A 120 -6.01 5.45 -4.25
N THR A 121 -7.17 5.01 -3.78
CA THR A 121 -7.33 3.79 -2.99
C THR A 121 -7.48 2.59 -3.91
N CYS A 122 -6.62 1.59 -3.73
CA CYS A 122 -6.50 0.48 -4.65
C CYS A 122 -6.67 -0.84 -3.88
N PHE A 123 -7.94 -1.19 -3.61
CA PHE A 123 -8.48 -2.54 -3.33
C PHE A 123 -7.80 -3.40 -2.23
N ASN A 124 -8.47 -4.51 -1.90
CA ASN A 124 -7.94 -5.55 -1.01
C ASN A 124 -7.20 -6.59 -1.84
N ILE A 125 -6.11 -7.15 -1.30
CA ILE A 125 -5.31 -8.18 -1.96
C ILE A 125 -5.63 -9.55 -1.33
N GLY A 126 -5.68 -10.61 -2.14
CA GLY A 126 -5.87 -11.99 -1.73
C GLY A 126 -7.30 -12.51 -1.85
N ALA A 127 -7.44 -13.85 -1.86
CA ALA A 127 -8.71 -14.58 -1.81
C ALA A 127 -9.88 -14.02 -2.68
N ARG A 128 -9.61 -13.67 -3.95
CA ARG A 128 -10.57 -13.13 -4.95
C ARG A 128 -11.12 -11.71 -4.66
N ARG A 129 -10.43 -10.93 -3.82
CA ARG A 129 -10.91 -9.61 -3.34
C ARG A 129 -10.37 -8.42 -4.15
N GLU A 130 -9.49 -8.66 -5.12
CA GLU A 130 -9.04 -7.64 -6.08
C GLU A 130 -10.13 -7.28 -7.10
N SER A 131 -11.27 -7.99 -7.07
CA SER A 131 -12.36 -7.91 -8.06
C SER A 131 -13.17 -6.60 -8.03
N ARG A 132 -13.02 -5.74 -7.02
CA ARG A 132 -13.73 -4.44 -6.93
C ARG A 132 -12.73 -3.27 -6.97
N ARG A 133 -12.75 -2.57 -8.09
CA ARG A 133 -11.73 -1.60 -8.52
C ARG A 133 -12.14 -0.16 -8.21
N SER A 134 -11.23 0.62 -7.65
CA SER A 134 -11.01 2.02 -8.04
C SER A 134 -9.60 2.16 -8.58
N GLY A 135 -9.47 2.85 -9.71
CA GLY A 135 -8.20 3.32 -10.24
C GLY A 135 -7.73 2.57 -11.49
N ASP A 136 -7.47 3.33 -12.55
CA ASP A 136 -6.87 2.83 -13.79
C ASP A 136 -5.38 2.48 -13.64
N LEU A 137 -4.76 2.81 -12.50
CA LEU A 137 -3.30 2.85 -12.36
C LEU A 137 -2.60 1.52 -12.64
N LEU A 138 -3.15 0.40 -12.16
CA LEU A 138 -2.59 -0.94 -12.34
C LEU A 138 -3.51 -1.87 -13.13
N VAL A 139 -4.56 -1.32 -13.74
CA VAL A 139 -5.65 -2.13 -14.29
C VAL A 139 -5.17 -3.06 -15.41
N ARG A 140 -4.19 -2.62 -16.20
CA ARG A 140 -3.64 -3.39 -17.32
C ARG A 140 -2.79 -4.55 -16.84
N GLU A 141 -1.92 -4.31 -15.88
CA GLU A 141 -1.03 -5.31 -15.28
C GLU A 141 -1.83 -6.38 -14.52
N LEU A 142 -2.84 -5.96 -13.75
CA LEU A 142 -3.71 -6.89 -13.02
C LEU A 142 -4.61 -7.71 -13.96
N LEU A 143 -5.09 -7.12 -15.07
CA LEU A 143 -5.81 -7.84 -16.13
C LEU A 143 -4.90 -8.87 -16.80
N ALA A 144 -3.68 -8.49 -17.16
CA ALA A 144 -2.71 -9.37 -17.80
C ALA A 144 -2.32 -10.55 -16.89
N ALA A 145 -2.26 -10.32 -15.58
CA ALA A 145 -1.97 -11.37 -14.59
C ALA A 145 -3.17 -12.30 -14.31
N GLY A 146 -4.37 -11.97 -14.81
CA GLY A 146 -5.60 -12.73 -14.56
C GLY A 146 -6.17 -12.56 -13.15
N ILE A 147 -5.75 -11.52 -12.43
CA ILE A 147 -6.14 -11.22 -11.03
C ILE A 147 -7.51 -10.52 -11.00
N VAL A 148 -7.79 -9.71 -12.01
CA VAL A 148 -9.04 -8.95 -12.15
C VAL A 148 -9.60 -9.13 -13.56
N GLY A 149 -10.92 -9.03 -13.73
CA GLY A 149 -11.55 -9.19 -15.05
C GLY A 149 -13.02 -9.60 -14.93
N ARG A 150 -13.71 -9.73 -16.06
CA ARG A 150 -15.05 -10.35 -16.09
C ARG A 150 -14.98 -11.83 -15.70
N GLU A 151 -13.90 -12.48 -16.09
CA GLU A 151 -13.56 -13.85 -15.74
C GLU A 151 -12.13 -13.84 -15.16
N THR A 152 -11.90 -14.60 -14.10
CA THR A 152 -10.58 -14.77 -13.47
C THR A 152 -10.23 -16.26 -13.39
N PRO A 153 -10.05 -16.94 -14.54
CA PRO A 153 -10.00 -18.40 -14.62
C PRO A 153 -8.84 -19.01 -13.83
N ARG A 154 -7.75 -18.27 -13.61
CA ARG A 154 -6.59 -18.74 -12.82
C ARG A 154 -6.96 -19.08 -11.39
N TYR A 155 -7.86 -18.33 -10.76
CA TYR A 155 -8.38 -18.65 -9.42
C TYR A 155 -9.24 -19.94 -9.39
N GLU A 156 -9.64 -20.48 -10.54
CA GLU A 156 -10.40 -21.72 -10.65
C GLU A 156 -9.50 -22.89 -11.06
N THR A 157 -8.50 -22.63 -11.90
CA THR A 157 -7.62 -23.67 -12.47
C THR A 157 -6.33 -23.90 -11.68
N GLU A 158 -5.90 -22.93 -10.86
CA GLU A 158 -4.68 -22.99 -10.06
C GLU A 158 -5.03 -22.87 -8.56
N PRO A 159 -5.18 -24.00 -7.83
CA PRO A 159 -5.41 -23.98 -6.38
C PRO A 159 -4.31 -23.22 -5.66
N GLY A 160 -4.66 -22.32 -4.73
CA GLY A 160 -3.67 -21.49 -4.03
C GLY A 160 -3.21 -20.25 -4.79
N PHE A 161 -3.66 -20.02 -6.03
CA PHE A 161 -3.22 -18.86 -6.81
C PHE A 161 -3.55 -17.55 -6.08
N ASN A 162 -2.50 -16.79 -5.75
CA ASN A 162 -2.57 -15.45 -5.16
C ASN A 162 -3.48 -15.36 -3.91
N GLU A 163 -3.62 -16.44 -3.14
CA GLU A 163 -4.41 -16.45 -1.91
C GLU A 163 -3.86 -15.45 -0.88
N ASP A 164 -2.53 -15.36 -0.79
CA ASP A 164 -1.77 -14.45 0.07
C ASP A 164 -1.50 -13.08 -0.55
N GLY A 165 -1.88 -12.87 -1.82
CA GLY A 165 -1.65 -11.62 -2.50
C GLY A 165 -0.26 -11.37 -3.06
N ALA A 166 0.65 -12.35 -2.99
CA ALA A 166 2.04 -12.16 -3.35
C ALA A 166 2.24 -11.72 -4.81
N VAL A 167 1.38 -12.18 -5.74
CA VAL A 167 1.45 -11.80 -7.16
C VAL A 167 1.05 -10.34 -7.34
N THR A 168 -0.01 -9.91 -6.67
CA THR A 168 -0.47 -8.51 -6.69
C THR A 168 0.60 -7.58 -6.10
N LEU A 169 1.18 -7.94 -4.96
CA LEU A 169 2.26 -7.16 -4.33
C LEU A 169 3.48 -7.03 -5.25
N ARG A 170 3.86 -8.11 -5.95
CA ARG A 170 4.94 -8.08 -6.93
C ARG A 170 4.65 -7.08 -8.05
N ILE A 171 3.45 -7.10 -8.62
CA ILE A 171 3.05 -6.15 -9.67
C ILE A 171 3.16 -4.71 -9.19
N ILE A 172 2.71 -4.42 -7.96
CA ILE A 172 2.80 -3.06 -7.40
C ILE A 172 4.26 -2.64 -7.24
N VAL A 173 5.08 -3.49 -6.61
CA VAL A 173 6.51 -3.25 -6.41
C VAL A 173 7.23 -2.97 -7.73
N ASP A 174 6.98 -3.81 -8.74
CA ASP A 174 7.62 -3.70 -10.05
C ASP A 174 7.15 -2.43 -10.79
N HIS A 175 5.85 -2.07 -10.70
CA HIS A 175 5.30 -0.87 -11.33
C HIS A 175 5.92 0.43 -10.80
N PHE A 176 6.13 0.53 -9.48
CA PHE A 176 6.71 1.73 -8.87
C PHE A 176 8.24 1.69 -8.71
N GLY A 177 8.86 0.53 -8.93
CA GLY A 177 10.27 0.29 -8.62
C GLY A 177 10.56 0.50 -7.12
N LEU A 178 9.69 -0.04 -6.25
CA LEU A 178 9.87 0.07 -4.80
C LEU A 178 11.09 -0.74 -4.37
N PRO A 179 11.85 -0.30 -3.34
CA PRO A 179 12.92 -1.09 -2.75
C PRO A 179 12.39 -2.08 -1.71
N ALA A 180 13.15 -3.17 -1.49
CA ALA A 180 12.84 -4.15 -0.46
C ALA A 180 13.02 -3.53 0.94
N THR A 181 12.24 -3.99 1.91
CA THR A 181 12.23 -3.42 3.28
C THR A 181 12.76 -4.37 4.35
N GLY A 182 13.37 -5.48 3.92
CA GLY A 182 13.95 -6.52 4.77
C GLY A 182 15.45 -6.40 4.92
#